data_AF-A0A2N8U376-F1
#
_entry.id   AF-A0A2N8U376-F1
#
_cell.length_a   1.000
_cell.length_b   1.000
_cell.length_c   1.000
_cell.angle_alpha   90.00
_cell.angle_beta   90.00
_cell.angle_gamma   90.00
#
_symmetry.space_group_name_H-M   'P 1'
#
loop_
_entity.id
_entity.type
_entity.pdbx_description
1 polymer ?
#
loop_
_entity_poly.entity_id
_entity_poly.type
_entity_poly.pdbx_seq_one_letter_code
_entity_poly.pdbx_strand_id
1 'polypeptide(L)' 'MAVPAEIRAIERPKNTVVKKSGSMWAVIERVGCIRKNGNNQPVEGKVIGHIIDGNLCQKKNWK' A
#
# COMPACT_ATOMS: atom_id res chain seq x y z
N MET A 1 -13.36 -0.69 1.85
CA MET A 1 -13.24 -1.65 0.74
C MET A 1 -12.39 -2.81 1.23
N ALA A 2 -12.91 -4.03 1.19
CA ALA A 2 -12.12 -5.22 1.53
C ALA A 2 -11.10 -5.48 0.41
N VAL A 3 -9.85 -5.74 0.79
CA VAL A 3 -8.81 -6.18 -0.15
C VAL A 3 -9.03 -7.68 -0.40
N PRO A 4 -9.13 -8.14 -1.67
CA PRO A 4 -9.26 -9.56 -1.98
C PRO A 4 -8.14 -10.40 -1.36
N ALA A 5 -8.45 -11.66 -1.03
CA ALA A 5 -7.50 -12.58 -0.39
C ALA A 5 -6.25 -12.80 -1.26
N GLU A 6 -6.42 -12.89 -2.57
CA GLU A 6 -5.35 -13.00 -3.57
C GLU A 6 -4.33 -11.86 -3.42
N ILE A 7 -4.82 -10.62 -3.36
CA ILE A 7 -3.98 -9.43 -3.21
C ILE A 7 -3.32 -9.38 -1.83
N ARG A 8 -4.01 -9.89 -0.79
CA ARG A 8 -3.48 -9.93 0.57
C ARG A 8 -2.37 -10.97 0.74
N ALA A 9 -2.42 -12.06 -0.02
CA ALA A 9 -1.44 -13.15 -0.02
C ALA A 9 -0.12 -12.80 -0.73
N ILE A 10 -0.12 -11.77 -1.58
CA ILE A 10 1.09 -11.33 -2.31
C ILE A 10 2.16 -10.86 -1.31
N GLU A 11 3.37 -11.40 -1.49
CA GLU A 11 4.54 -11.00 -0.74
C GLU A 11 4.84 -9.52 -0.94
N ARG A 12 4.96 -8.79 0.18
CA ARG A 12 5.21 -7.36 0.17
C ARG A 12 6.00 -6.95 1.42
N PRO A 13 6.65 -5.78 1.40
CA PRO A 13 7.36 -5.25 2.56
C PRO A 13 6.43 -5.17 3.79
N LYS A 14 7.00 -5.42 4.97
CA LYS A 14 6.30 -5.27 6.25
C LYS A 14 5.86 -3.81 6.42
N ASN A 15 4.78 -3.61 7.18
CA ASN A 15 4.20 -2.29 7.47
C ASN A 15 3.70 -1.50 6.23
N THR A 16 3.01 -2.18 5.31
CA THR A 16 2.42 -1.59 4.11
C THR A 16 0.89 -1.65 4.11
N VAL A 17 0.25 -0.72 3.41
CA VAL A 17 -1.19 -0.67 3.14
C VAL A 17 -1.44 -0.88 1.67
N VAL A 18 -2.43 -1.71 1.35
CA VAL A 18 -2.91 -1.86 -0.02
C VAL A 18 -4.17 -1.00 -0.18
N LYS A 19 -4.16 -0.10 -1.16
CA LYS A 19 -5.31 0.73 -1.53
C LYS A 19 -5.66 0.53 -3.00
N LYS A 20 -6.95 0.52 -3.33
CA LYS A 20 -7.40 0.51 -4.71
C LYS A 20 -7.13 1.86 -5.35
N SER A 21 -6.45 1.86 -6.48
CA SER A 21 -6.11 3.04 -7.29
C SER A 21 -6.53 2.79 -8.73
N GLY A 22 -7.77 3.13 -9.06
CA GLY A 22 -8.36 2.83 -10.37
C GLY A 22 -8.53 1.31 -10.58
N SER A 23 -7.90 0.79 -11.64
CA SER A 23 -7.84 -0.65 -11.97
C SER A 23 -6.74 -1.42 -11.23
N MET A 24 -5.84 -0.72 -10.54
CA MET A 24 -4.66 -1.32 -9.88
C MET A 24 -4.76 -1.21 -8.36
N TRP A 25 -3.91 -1.96 -7.67
CA TRP A 25 -3.77 -1.88 -6.22
C TRP A 25 -2.44 -1.22 -5.85
N ALA A 26 -2.47 -0.02 -5.28
CA ALA A 26 -1.28 0.66 -4.80
C ALA A 26 -0.84 0.09 -3.45
N VAL A 27 0.47 -0.17 -3.31
CA VAL A 27 1.10 -0.55 -2.05
C VAL A 27 1.84 0.66 -1.50
N ILE A 28 1.40 1.09 -0.32
CA ILE A 28 1.84 2.32 0.34
C ILE A 28 2.52 1.96 1.65
N GLU A 29 3.67 2.55 1.93
CA GLU A 29 4.35 2.39 3.20
C GLU A 29 3.59 3.07 4.35
N ARG A 30 3.60 2.49 5.55
CA ARG A 30 3.23 3.23 6.76
C ARG A 30 4.50 3.73 7.43
N VAL A 31 4.64 5.05 7.53
CA VAL A 31 5.82 5.68 8.12
C VAL A 31 5.64 5.88 9.63
N GLY A 32 4.41 6.04 10.10
CA GLY A 32 4.12 6.22 11.52
C GLY A 32 2.66 6.53 11.79
N CYS A 33 2.39 7.15 12.94
CA CYS A 33 1.08 7.62 13.35
C CYS A 33 1.17 9.09 13.75
N ILE A 34 0.25 9.93 13.25
CA ILE A 34 0.10 11.32 13.69
C ILE A 34 -1.18 11.42 14.50
N ARG A 35 -1.13 12.14 15.62
CA ARG A 35 -2.31 12.45 16.42
C ARG A 35 -3.06 13.62 15.77
N LYS A 36 -4.25 13.35 15.22
CA LYS A 36 -5.16 14.36 14.68
C LYS A 36 -6.50 14.26 15.40
N ASN A 37 -6.98 15.39 15.91
CA ASN A 37 -8.28 15.51 16.57
C ASN A 37 -8.48 14.46 17.70
N GLY A 38 -7.48 14.31 18.57
CA GLY A 38 -7.50 13.37 19.69
C GLY A 38 -7.14 11.91 19.34
N ASN A 39 -7.22 11.52 18.06
CA ASN A 39 -7.01 10.14 17.60
C ASN A 39 -5.68 9.95 16.86
N ASN A 40 -5.06 8.78 17.04
CA ASN A 40 -3.87 8.39 16.27
C ASN A 40 -4.29 7.91 14.89
N GLN A 41 -3.97 8.71 13.86
CA GLN A 41 -4.19 8.37 12.47
C GLN A 41 -2.89 7.80 11.87
N PRO A 42 -2.94 6.62 11.24
CA PRO A 42 -1.78 6.08 10.54
C PRO A 42 -1.41 7.01 9.37
N VAL A 43 -0.12 7.30 9.25
CA VAL A 43 0.43 8.14 8.18
C VAL A 43 0.85 7.24 7.03
N GLU A 44 0.21 7.49 5.90
CA GLU A 44 0.60 6.93 4.62
C GLU A 44 1.85 7.65 4.13
N GLY A 45 2.90 6.89 3.88
CA GLY A 45 4.14 7.36 3.30
C GLY A 45 4.14 7.24 1.78
N LYS A 46 5.27 6.78 1.25
CA LYS A 46 5.50 6.68 -0.18
C LYS A 46 4.76 5.47 -0.78
N VAL A 47 4.30 5.61 -2.02
CA VAL A 47 3.86 4.48 -2.84
C VAL A 47 5.09 3.68 -3.27
N ILE A 48 5.23 2.47 -2.75
CA ILE A 48 6.35 1.56 -3.03
C ILE A 48 6.17 0.92 -4.42
N GLY A 49 4.92 0.63 -4.81
CA GLY A 49 4.61 0.01 -6.08
C GLY A 49 3.12 -0.22 -6.26
N HIS A 50 2.79 -0.87 -7.37
CA HIS A 50 1.43 -1.29 -7.70
C HIS A 50 1.41 -2.80 -7.88
N ILE A 51 0.34 -3.45 -7.43
CA ILE A 51 0.08 -4.85 -7.70
C ILE A 51 -0.72 -4.92 -9.00
N ILE A 52 -0.15 -5.63 -9.98
CA ILE A 52 -0.70 -5.88 -11.31
C ILE A 52 -0.55 -7.40 -11.56
N ASP A 53 -1.62 -8.08 -11.96
CA ASP A 53 -1.62 -9.52 -12.28
C ASP A 53 -0.97 -10.42 -11.22
N GLY A 54 -1.24 -10.15 -9.94
CA GLY A 54 -0.70 -10.92 -8.82
C GLY A 54 0.74 -10.61 -8.44
N ASN A 55 1.41 -9.68 -9.12
CA ASN A 55 2.80 -9.30 -8.86
C ASN A 55 2.92 -7.84 -8.41
N LEU A 56 3.83 -7.59 -7.45
CA LEU A 56 4.17 -6.24 -7.01
C LEU A 56 5.16 -5.59 -7.99
N CYS A 57 4.67 -4.75 -8.89
CA CYS A 57 5.48 -3.88 -9.73
C CYS A 57 6.01 -2.71 -8.89
N GLN A 58 7.27 -2.79 -8.45
CA GLN A 58 7.92 -1.71 -7.70
C GLN A 58 8.14 -0.49 -8.59
N LYS A 59 7.86 0.72 -8.09
CA LYS A 59 8.13 1.98 -8.81
C LYS A 59 9.62 2.32 -8.98
N LYS A 60 10.53 1.46 -8.49
CA LYS A 60 11.97 1.77 -8.42
C LYS A 60 12.66 1.98 -9.78
N ASN A 61 12.07 1.50 -10.89
CA ASN A 61 12.71 1.54 -12.21
C ASN A 61 11.80 2.10 -13.33
N TRP A 62 11.06 3.19 -13.08
CA TRP A 62 10.57 4.00 -14.20
C TRP A 62 11.61 5.07 -14.49
N LYS A 63 12.63 4.73 -15.28
CA LYS A 63 13.65 5.64 -15.77
C LYS A 63 13.50 5.79 -17.28
#